data_AF-A0A0A2L207-F1
#
_entry.id   AF-A0A0A2L207-F1
#
_cell.length_a   1.000
_cell.length_b   1.000
_cell.length_c   1.000
_cell.angle_alpha   90.00
_cell.angle_beta   90.00
_cell.angle_gamma   90.00
#
_symmetry.space_group_name_H-M   'P 1'
#
loop_
_entity.id
_entity.type
_entity.pdbx_description
1 polymer ?
#
loop_
_entity_poly.entity_id
_entity_poly.type
_entity_poly.pdbx_seq_one_letter_code
_entity_poly.pdbx_strand_id
1 'polypeptide(L)'
;MKLSFIILAVSTLATTGLAAKACTPSFDYCSDVLIKDKGNLLTVKHRCAKLIEEITGFTEADLKDVLKGSDLENEDLKNVLFHCKNPGDVGHPKLCTSGCENPATEGSHSCSV
;
A
#
# COMPACT_ATOMS: atom_id res chain seq x y z
N MET A 1 46.75 9.91 32.86
CA MET A 1 46.08 9.72 31.55
C MET A 1 46.34 8.26 31.18
N LYS A 2 45.38 7.38 30.90
CA LYS A 2 44.27 7.48 29.95
C LYS A 2 43.33 6.28 30.26
N LEU A 3 42.07 6.53 30.61
CA LEU A 3 41.03 5.49 30.69
C LEU A 3 40.53 5.25 29.26
N SER A 4 40.88 4.11 28.68
CA SER A 4 40.40 3.69 27.37
C SER A 4 38.92 3.30 27.50
N PHE A 5 38.04 4.18 27.03
CA PHE A 5 36.63 3.90 26.87
C PHE A 5 36.44 3.03 25.63
N ILE A 6 36.14 1.74 25.81
CA ILE A 6 35.63 0.88 24.74
C ILE A 6 34.14 1.21 24.59
N ILE A 7 33.82 2.04 23.60
CA ILE A 7 32.44 2.35 23.22
C ILE A 7 31.91 1.14 22.45
N LEU A 8 31.13 0.30 23.13
CA LEU A 8 30.38 -0.78 22.51
C LEU A 8 29.19 -0.15 21.75
N ALA A 9 29.35 0.10 20.45
CA ALA A 9 28.27 0.57 19.60
C ALA A 9 27.27 -0.57 19.36
N VAL A 10 26.29 -0.70 20.26
CA VAL A 10 25.10 -1.53 20.02
C VAL A 10 24.30 -0.88 18.90
N SER A 11 24.42 -1.43 17.70
CA SER A 11 23.57 -1.05 16.58
C SER A 11 22.18 -1.61 16.85
N THR A 12 21.25 -0.77 17.31
CA THR A 12 19.84 -1.12 17.40
C THR A 12 19.33 -1.39 15.99
N LEU A 13 19.13 -2.66 15.64
CA LEU A 13 18.45 -3.05 14.43
C LEU A 13 16.99 -2.60 14.58
N ALA A 14 16.67 -1.44 14.02
CA ALA A 14 15.31 -0.96 13.95
C ALA A 14 14.54 -1.94 13.06
N THR A 15 13.84 -2.89 13.68
CA THR A 15 12.78 -3.63 13.00
C THR A 15 11.68 -2.62 12.73
N THR A 16 11.70 -2.01 11.55
CA THR A 16 10.51 -1.38 10.99
C THR A 16 9.52 -2.53 10.80
N GLY A 17 8.61 -2.73 11.76
CA GLY A 17 7.41 -3.50 11.49
C GLY A 17 6.76 -2.84 10.28
N LEU A 18 6.67 -3.55 9.16
CA LEU A 18 5.89 -3.09 8.03
C LEU A 18 4.46 -2.98 8.55
N ALA A 19 4.02 -1.76 8.85
CA ALA A 19 2.62 -1.49 9.06
C ALA A 19 1.88 -2.05 7.85
N ALA A 20 1.11 -3.12 8.03
CA ALA A 20 0.35 -3.73 6.96
C ALA A 20 -0.54 -2.64 6.36
N LYS A 21 -0.39 -2.36 5.06
CA LYS A 21 -1.26 -1.37 4.42
C LYS A 21 -2.70 -1.91 4.36
N ALA A 22 -3.72 -1.07 4.21
CA ALA A 22 -5.05 -1.67 3.97
C ALA A 22 -5.19 -1.97 2.48
N CYS A 23 -5.26 -3.27 2.20
CA CYS A 23 -5.70 -3.80 0.94
C CYS A 23 -6.42 -5.09 1.21
N THR A 24 -7.73 -5.02 1.38
CA THR A 24 -8.64 -6.17 1.43
C THR A 24 -9.93 -5.75 0.75
N PRO A 25 -10.90 -6.64 0.53
CA PRO A 25 -10.65 -7.98 -0.02
C PRO A 25 -9.78 -7.94 -1.30
N SER A 26 -9.30 -9.11 -1.75
CA SER A 26 -8.40 -9.28 -2.91
C SER A 26 -9.06 -8.97 -4.26
N PHE A 27 -9.31 -7.68 -4.52
CA PHE A 27 -9.86 -7.16 -5.77
C PHE A 27 -8.87 -6.26 -6.50
N ASP A 28 -9.23 -5.89 -7.73
CA ASP A 28 -8.54 -4.83 -8.44
C ASP A 28 -9.03 -3.46 -7.94
N TYR A 29 -8.12 -2.51 -7.77
CA TYR A 29 -8.39 -1.15 -7.28
C TYR A 29 -7.67 -0.10 -8.13
N CYS A 30 -8.31 1.04 -8.31
CA CYS A 30 -7.64 2.22 -8.86
C CYS A 30 -6.71 2.85 -7.82
N SER A 31 -5.63 3.49 -8.29
CA SER A 31 -4.63 4.11 -7.42
C SER A 31 -5.21 5.16 -6.47
N ASP A 32 -6.19 5.93 -6.95
CA ASP A 32 -6.85 6.98 -6.20
C ASP A 32 -7.61 6.41 -5.00
N VAL A 33 -8.24 5.24 -5.12
CA VAL A 33 -8.91 4.56 -4.01
C VAL A 33 -7.91 4.09 -2.96
N LEU A 34 -6.83 3.44 -3.40
CA LEU A 34 -5.76 2.96 -2.51
C LEU A 34 -5.09 4.10 -1.72
N ILE A 35 -4.98 5.28 -2.34
CA ILE A 35 -4.39 6.48 -1.73
C ILE A 35 -5.40 7.23 -0.85
N LYS A 36 -6.62 7.48 -1.38
CA LYS A 36 -7.63 8.35 -0.77
C LYS A 36 -8.22 7.75 0.49
N ASP A 37 -8.39 6.43 0.53
CA ASP A 37 -9.02 5.81 1.69
C ASP A 37 -8.08 5.67 2.89
N LYS A 38 -6.77 5.96 2.75
CA LYS A 38 -5.77 5.77 3.83
C LYS A 38 -5.95 4.43 4.57
N GLY A 39 -6.46 3.42 3.88
CA GLY A 39 -6.76 2.14 4.48
C GLY A 39 -8.03 2.05 5.36
N ASN A 40 -8.98 2.97 5.22
CA ASN A 40 -10.25 2.97 5.94
C ASN A 40 -11.29 1.97 5.37
N LEU A 41 -10.82 0.89 4.75
CA LEU A 41 -11.65 -0.29 4.52
C LEU A 41 -11.96 -1.06 5.82
N LEU A 42 -11.45 -0.56 6.94
CA LEU A 42 -11.78 -0.99 8.29
C LEU A 42 -12.60 0.07 9.03
N THR A 43 -13.66 0.58 8.42
CA THR A 43 -14.86 0.93 9.19
C THR A 43 -15.56 -0.30 9.78
N VAL A 44 -14.82 -1.35 10.17
CA VAL A 44 -15.18 -2.27 11.26
C VAL A 44 -14.93 -1.53 12.58
N LYS A 45 -15.54 -0.35 12.69
CA LYS A 45 -15.96 0.24 13.94
C LYS A 45 -16.82 -0.85 14.59
N HIS A 46 -16.30 -1.59 15.58
CA HIS A 46 -17.00 -1.85 16.85
C HIS A 46 -16.49 -2.99 17.74
N ARG A 47 -15.47 -3.83 17.45
CA ARG A 47 -15.18 -4.93 18.42
C ARG A 47 -13.76 -5.34 18.80
N CYS A 48 -12.69 -4.77 18.25
CA CYS A 48 -11.33 -5.17 18.67
C CYS A 48 -10.41 -3.97 18.91
N ALA A 49 -10.67 -3.19 19.96
CA ALA A 49 -9.78 -2.10 20.40
C ALA A 49 -8.39 -2.57 20.90
N LYS A 50 -8.06 -3.87 20.83
CA LYS A 50 -6.82 -4.46 21.37
C LYS A 50 -5.83 -4.92 20.28
N LEU A 51 -6.16 -4.77 18.99
CA LEU A 51 -5.34 -5.24 17.86
C LEU A 51 -5.22 -4.20 16.74
N ILE A 52 -5.22 -2.90 17.06
CA ILE A 52 -4.95 -1.88 16.04
C ILE A 52 -3.43 -1.83 15.86
N GLU A 53 -2.89 -2.73 15.05
CA GLU A 53 -1.78 -2.33 14.18
C GLU A 53 -2.31 -1.14 13.36
N GLU A 54 -1.59 -0.03 13.36
CA GLU A 54 -1.97 1.15 12.61
C GLU A 54 -1.86 0.81 11.12
N ILE A 55 -2.96 0.35 10.54
CA ILE A 55 -3.05 0.03 9.13
C ILE A 55 -3.00 1.36 8.38
N THR A 56 -1.84 1.66 7.80
CA THR A 56 -1.62 2.86 7.01
C THR A 56 -2.13 2.64 5.59
N GLY A 57 -2.67 3.66 4.93
CA GLY A 57 -2.99 3.52 3.51
C GLY A 57 -1.76 3.46 2.62
N PHE A 58 -1.99 3.23 1.33
CA PHE A 58 -0.95 3.45 0.33
C PHE A 58 -0.73 4.94 0.12
N THR A 59 0.53 5.30 -0.09
CA THR A 59 0.95 6.59 -0.61
C THR A 59 1.28 6.44 -2.09
N GLU A 60 1.39 7.56 -2.79
CA GLU A 60 1.84 7.56 -4.17
C GLU A 60 3.23 6.91 -4.34
N ALA A 61 4.11 7.11 -3.36
CA ALA A 61 5.45 6.52 -3.37
C ALA A 61 5.41 4.99 -3.27
N ASP A 62 4.50 4.44 -2.44
CA ASP A 62 4.35 2.99 -2.32
C ASP A 62 3.90 2.36 -3.64
N LEU A 63 2.95 3.01 -4.32
CA LEU A 63 2.47 2.52 -5.62
C LEU A 63 3.54 2.64 -6.69
N LYS A 64 4.31 3.74 -6.71
CA LYS A 64 5.46 3.89 -7.60
C LYS A 64 6.52 2.83 -7.35
N ASP A 65 6.78 2.50 -6.09
CA ASP A 65 7.72 1.44 -5.72
C ASP A 65 7.27 0.06 -6.26
N VAL A 66 5.97 -0.22 -6.27
CA VAL A 66 5.40 -1.44 -6.87
C VAL A 66 5.60 -1.47 -8.39
N LEU A 67 5.63 -0.32 -9.07
CA LEU A 67 5.84 -0.23 -10.51
C LEU A 67 7.31 -0.24 -10.94
N LYS A 68 8.26 -0.08 -10.01
CA LYS A 68 9.69 -0.07 -10.34
C LYS A 68 10.12 -1.36 -11.04
N GLY A 69 10.84 -1.22 -12.14
CA GLY A 69 11.29 -2.33 -12.98
C GLY A 69 10.20 -3.00 -13.82
N SER A 70 8.98 -2.47 -13.81
CA SER A 70 7.91 -2.89 -14.73
C SER A 70 7.84 -1.96 -15.95
N ASP A 71 7.13 -2.40 -16.98
CA ASP A 71 6.85 -1.57 -18.17
C ASP A 71 5.97 -0.35 -17.86
N LEU A 72 5.42 -0.26 -16.63
CA LEU A 72 4.52 0.80 -16.17
C LEU A 72 5.20 1.79 -15.20
N GLU A 73 6.52 1.68 -14.97
CA GLU A 73 7.26 2.53 -14.02
C GLU A 73 7.04 4.04 -14.25
N ASN A 74 6.86 4.43 -15.51
CA ASN A 74 6.71 5.83 -15.94
C ASN A 74 5.25 6.21 -16.28
N GLU A 75 4.30 5.30 -16.08
CA GLU A 75 2.90 5.55 -16.37
C GLU A 75 2.25 6.40 -15.26
N ASP A 76 1.19 7.12 -15.63
CA ASP A 76 0.38 7.85 -14.66
C ASP A 76 -0.41 6.86 -13.81
N LEU A 77 -0.23 6.91 -12.48
CA LEU A 77 -0.89 5.99 -11.54
C LEU A 77 -2.41 5.96 -11.71
N LYS A 78 -3.04 7.07 -12.11
CA LYS A 78 -4.50 7.13 -12.35
C LYS A 78 -4.96 6.20 -13.48
N ASN A 79 -4.04 5.80 -14.35
CA ASN A 79 -4.27 4.88 -15.45
C ASN A 79 -3.84 3.45 -15.09
N VAL A 80 -3.37 3.20 -13.86
CA VAL A 80 -2.91 1.88 -13.44
C VAL A 80 -3.92 1.27 -12.48
N LEU A 81 -4.38 0.08 -12.84
CA LEU A 81 -5.22 -0.78 -12.02
C LEU A 81 -4.31 -1.73 -11.24
N PHE A 82 -4.45 -1.75 -9.92
CA PHE A 82 -3.64 -2.57 -9.01
C PHE A 82 -4.45 -3.73 -8.46
N HIS A 83 -3.90 -4.95 -8.50
CA HIS A 83 -4.52 -6.10 -7.86
C HIS A 83 -4.05 -6.23 -6.41
N CYS A 84 -5.01 -6.37 -5.51
CA CYS A 84 -4.78 -6.61 -4.10
C CYS A 84 -4.43 -8.09 -3.83
N LYS A 85 -3.15 -8.41 -3.62
CA LYS A 85 -2.69 -9.80 -3.47
C LYS A 85 -2.96 -10.34 -2.07
N ASN A 86 -2.55 -9.57 -1.06
CA ASN A 86 -2.63 -9.91 0.35
C ASN A 86 -3.04 -8.65 1.14
N PRO A 87 -3.52 -8.80 2.39
CA PRO A 87 -3.68 -7.68 3.31
C PRO A 87 -2.42 -6.80 3.35
N GLY A 88 -2.52 -5.62 2.75
CA GLY A 88 -1.44 -4.64 2.71
C GLY A 88 -0.39 -4.79 1.64
N ASP A 89 -0.66 -5.59 0.62
CA ASP A 89 0.21 -5.76 -0.55
C ASP A 89 -0.58 -5.68 -1.86
N VAL A 90 -0.07 -4.90 -2.80
CA VAL A 90 -0.64 -4.72 -4.15
C VAL A 90 0.39 -5.07 -5.21
N GLY A 91 -0.08 -5.55 -6.35
CA GLY A 91 0.76 -5.76 -7.52
C GLY A 91 -0.03 -6.25 -8.72
N HIS A 92 0.63 -6.91 -9.67
CA HIS A 92 0.07 -7.22 -11.00
C HIS A 92 -0.58 -5.98 -11.65
N PRO A 93 0.17 -4.87 -11.77
CA PRO A 93 -0.38 -3.64 -12.28
C PRO A 93 -0.79 -3.83 -13.76
N LYS A 94 -1.94 -3.26 -14.12
CA LYS A 94 -2.46 -3.26 -15.48
C LYS A 94 -2.68 -1.83 -15.95
N LEU A 95 -2.17 -1.51 -17.14
CA LEU A 95 -2.44 -0.23 -17.77
C LEU A 95 -3.87 -0.17 -18.32
N CYS A 96 -4.56 0.90 -17.99
CA CYS A 96 -5.86 1.26 -18.50
C CYS A 96 -5.69 2.46 -19.44
N THR A 97 -5.74 2.22 -20.74
CA THR A 97 -5.49 3.24 -21.79
C THR A 97 -6.44 4.44 -21.69
N SER A 98 -7.68 4.20 -21.22
CA SER A 98 -8.71 5.23 -21.05
C SER A 98 -8.90 5.66 -19.58
N GLY A 99 -7.96 5.30 -18.70
CA GLY A 99 -8.04 5.55 -17.26
C GLY A 99 -8.65 4.39 -16.48
N CYS A 100 -8.40 4.37 -15.17
CA CYS A 100 -9.02 3.42 -14.26
C CYS A 100 -10.38 3.96 -13.78
N GLU A 101 -11.41 3.09 -13.70
CA GLU A 101 -12.75 3.49 -13.31
C GLU A 101 -13.19 2.85 -11.99
N ASN A 102 -13.85 3.66 -11.15
CA ASN A 102 -14.41 3.23 -9.88
C ASN A 102 -15.85 2.75 -10.09
N PRO A 103 -16.18 1.49 -9.79
CA PRO A 103 -17.53 0.98 -9.95
C PRO A 103 -18.50 1.69 -8.99
N ALA A 104 -19.78 1.75 -9.37
CA ALA A 104 -20.83 2.39 -8.56
C ALA A 104 -21.16 1.61 -7.26
N THR A 105 -20.76 0.35 -7.18
CA THR A 105 -20.94 -0.54 -6.02
C THR A 105 -19.60 -1.14 -5.62
N GLU A 106 -19.42 -1.47 -4.34
CA GLU A 106 -18.20 -2.13 -3.84
C GLU A 106 -17.89 -3.41 -4.63
N GLY A 107 -16.64 -3.57 -5.06
CA GLY A 107 -16.19 -4.69 -5.89
C GLY A 107 -14.93 -4.38 -6.68
N SER A 108 -14.56 -5.28 -7.61
CA SER A 108 -13.37 -5.11 -8.43
C SER A 108 -13.50 -3.92 -9.39
N HIS A 109 -12.50 -3.05 -9.37
CA HIS A 109 -12.34 -1.95 -10.31
C HIS A 109 -11.89 -2.49 -11.66
N SER A 110 -12.10 -1.69 -12.72
CA SER A 110 -11.76 -2.08 -14.09
C SER A 110 -11.20 -0.91 -14.89
N CYS A 111 -10.49 -1.23 -15.96
CA CYS A 111 -10.12 -0.23 -16.94
C CYS A 111 -11.37 0.27 -17.67
N SER A 112 -11.47 1.58 -17.87
CA SER A 112 -12.48 2.16 -18.75
C SER A 112 -12.34 1.55 -20.15
N VAL A 113 -13.46 1.11 -20.72
CA VAL A 113 -13.54 0.65 -22.13
C VAL A 113 -13.48 1.80 -23.11
#